data_AF-A0AAX0WZP1-F1
#
_entry.id   AF-A0AAX0WZP1-F1
#
_cell.length_a   1.000
_cell.length_b   1.000
_cell.length_c   1.000
_cell.angle_alpha   90.00
_cell.angle_beta   90.00
_cell.angle_gamma   90.00
#
_symmetry.space_group_name_H-M   'P 1'
#
loop_
_entity.id
_entity.type
_entity.pdbx_description
1 polymer ?
#
loop_
_entity_poly.entity_id
_entity_poly.type
_entity_poly.pdbx_seq_one_letter_code
_entity_poly.pdbx_strand_id
1 'polypeptide(L)'
;MQSKNESSSVIFSNEMDAKKACLKLDVAGARQKPSKGKWLLRESSVDGLLTISYFNQEKKGYYHLRVGFKDNEWQLAPSTNEEAEEFVKKAQAVFKNALPENSYESLLHLLTDNGFDLSKQVHPKPTESTRTSRYSSYIEDVFDESSFNNRYSKL
;
A
#
# COMPACT_ATOMS: atom_id res chain seq x y z
N MET A 1 -16.45 15.38 -25.44
CA MET A 1 -16.37 14.07 -24.79
C MET A 1 -15.36 14.18 -23.66
N GLN A 2 -15.83 14.24 -22.42
CA GLN A 2 -14.97 14.29 -21.24
C GLN A 2 -14.56 12.84 -20.97
N SER A 3 -13.31 12.50 -21.22
CA SER A 3 -12.74 11.19 -20.87
C SER A 3 -12.94 11.01 -19.37
N LYS A 4 -13.80 10.07 -18.97
CA LYS A 4 -13.76 9.55 -17.60
C LYS A 4 -12.35 9.02 -17.43
N ASN A 5 -11.51 9.71 -16.66
CA ASN A 5 -10.32 9.10 -16.11
C ASN A 5 -10.83 7.87 -15.33
N GLU A 6 -10.58 6.67 -15.84
CA GLU A 6 -10.72 5.47 -15.05
C GLU A 6 -9.67 5.59 -13.94
N SER A 7 -10.10 6.01 -12.76
CA SER A 7 -9.24 6.15 -11.59
C SER A 7 -8.58 4.79 -11.32
N SER A 8 -7.30 4.68 -11.70
CA SER A 8 -6.51 3.47 -11.49
C SER A 8 -6.08 3.42 -10.03
N SER A 9 -5.98 2.22 -9.47
CA SER A 9 -5.56 2.07 -8.09
C SER A 9 -4.11 2.54 -7.90
N VAL A 10 -3.79 3.12 -6.74
CA VAL A 10 -2.41 3.45 -6.34
C VAL A 10 -1.60 2.23 -5.91
N ILE A 11 -2.20 1.04 -5.96
CA ILE A 11 -1.61 -0.24 -5.59
C ILE A 11 -1.10 -0.93 -6.85
N PHE A 12 0.19 -1.29 -6.86
CA PHE A 12 0.75 -2.13 -7.91
C PHE A 12 0.18 -3.56 -7.85
N SER A 13 -0.03 -4.17 -9.02
CA SER A 13 -0.55 -5.55 -9.14
C SER A 13 0.40 -6.60 -8.54
N ASN A 14 -0.11 -7.82 -8.42
CA ASN A 14 0.68 -9.00 -8.03
C ASN A 14 1.87 -9.34 -8.96
N GLU A 15 1.93 -8.74 -10.17
CA GLU A 15 3.09 -8.85 -11.06
C GLU A 15 4.29 -8.02 -10.57
N MET A 16 4.07 -7.07 -9.65
CA MET A 16 5.12 -6.29 -9.01
C MET A 16 5.73 -7.09 -7.84
N ASP A 17 6.72 -7.91 -8.16
CA ASP A 17 7.50 -8.62 -7.14
C ASP A 17 8.47 -7.68 -6.39
N ALA A 18 9.16 -8.22 -5.37
CA ALA A 18 10.12 -7.47 -4.57
C ALA A 18 11.28 -6.90 -5.40
N LYS A 19 11.78 -7.63 -6.40
CA LYS A 19 12.90 -7.19 -7.25
C LYS A 19 12.48 -6.03 -8.13
N LYS A 20 11.32 -6.12 -8.79
CA LYS A 20 10.75 -5.03 -9.60
C LYS A 20 10.45 -3.80 -8.75
N ALA A 21 9.94 -3.99 -7.53
CA ALA A 21 9.72 -2.89 -6.59
C ALA A 21 11.02 -2.15 -6.24
N CYS A 22 12.10 -2.88 -5.93
CA CYS A 22 13.42 -2.30 -5.69
C CYS A 22 13.92 -1.49 -6.88
N LEU A 23 13.80 -2.04 -8.11
CA LEU A 23 14.19 -1.32 -9.33
C LEU A 23 13.37 -0.05 -9.56
N LYS A 24 12.05 -0.10 -9.30
CA LYS A 24 11.16 1.06 -9.41
C LYS A 24 11.55 2.16 -8.42
N LEU A 25 11.91 1.78 -7.20
CA LEU A 25 12.40 2.69 -6.17
C LEU A 25 13.79 3.26 -6.50
N ASP A 26 14.67 2.46 -7.10
CA ASP A 26 15.97 2.93 -7.61
C ASP A 26 15.77 4.00 -8.68
N VAL A 27 14.89 3.78 -9.66
CA VAL A 27 14.54 4.77 -10.69
C VAL A 27 13.94 6.04 -10.07
N ALA A 28 13.19 5.92 -8.98
CA ALA A 28 12.64 7.06 -8.24
C ALA A 28 13.66 7.78 -7.33
N GLY A 29 14.92 7.32 -7.30
CA GLY A 29 16.00 7.91 -6.50
C GLY A 29 15.90 7.60 -4.99
N ALA A 30 15.34 6.45 -4.60
CA ALA A 30 15.12 6.11 -3.19
C ALA A 30 16.42 6.05 -2.38
N ARG A 31 17.53 5.57 -2.98
CA ARG A 31 18.83 5.46 -2.28
C ARG A 31 19.49 6.80 -1.96
N GLN A 32 19.05 7.88 -2.59
CA GLN A 32 19.59 9.24 -2.37
C GLN A 32 18.70 10.06 -1.43
N LYS A 33 17.58 9.51 -0.97
CA LYS A 33 16.61 10.17 -0.09
C LYS A 33 16.66 9.56 1.31
N PRO A 34 16.19 10.27 2.35
CA PRO A 34 16.01 9.70 3.68
C PRO A 34 15.19 8.39 3.65
N SER A 35 15.29 7.58 4.71
CA SER A 35 14.45 6.38 4.87
C SER A 35 12.98 6.71 4.58
N LYS A 36 12.29 5.87 3.79
CA LYS A 36 10.89 6.07 3.37
C LYS A 36 10.63 7.30 2.50
N GLY A 37 11.66 8.07 2.11
CA GLY A 37 11.54 9.25 1.25
C GLY A 37 11.07 8.96 -0.18
N LYS A 38 11.07 7.68 -0.56
CA LYS A 38 10.25 7.09 -1.64
C LYS A 38 9.79 5.70 -1.18
N TRP A 39 8.54 5.38 -1.47
CA TRP A 39 7.93 4.11 -1.13
C TRP A 39 6.86 3.75 -2.15
N LEU A 40 6.46 2.49 -2.20
CA LEU A 40 5.34 2.02 -3.03
C LEU A 40 4.51 0.97 -2.30
N LEU A 41 3.25 0.87 -2.71
CA LEU A 41 2.29 -0.11 -2.22
C LEU A 41 1.98 -1.11 -3.33
N ARG A 42 2.08 -2.40 -3.04
CA ARG A 42 1.86 -3.47 -4.02
C ARG A 42 1.10 -4.62 -3.38
N GLU A 43 0.44 -5.42 -4.19
CA GLU A 43 -0.06 -6.71 -3.74
C GLU A 43 1.10 -7.55 -3.19
N SER A 44 0.83 -8.24 -2.09
CA SER A 44 1.80 -9.14 -1.46
C SER A 44 1.91 -10.44 -2.24
N SER A 45 3.03 -11.15 -2.09
CA SER A 45 3.14 -12.54 -2.54
C SER A 45 2.31 -13.52 -1.70
N VAL A 46 1.77 -13.05 -0.57
CA VAL A 46 0.81 -13.78 0.26
C VAL A 46 -0.56 -13.16 0.00
N ASP A 47 -1.47 -13.93 -0.61
CA ASP A 47 -2.78 -13.46 -1.05
C ASP A 47 -3.59 -12.82 0.09
N GLY A 48 -4.23 -11.68 -0.21
CA GLY A 48 -5.00 -10.93 0.77
C GLY A 48 -4.19 -9.97 1.65
N LEU A 49 -2.86 -9.92 1.48
CA LEU A 49 -2.02 -8.87 2.07
C LEU A 49 -1.58 -7.86 1.02
N LEU A 50 -1.20 -6.68 1.50
CA LEU A 50 -0.41 -5.71 0.74
C LEU A 50 1.02 -5.68 1.27
N THR A 51 1.93 -5.15 0.48
CA THR A 51 3.32 -4.92 0.87
C THR A 51 3.73 -3.48 0.61
N ILE A 52 4.23 -2.81 1.64
CA ILE A 52 4.86 -1.49 1.55
C ILE A 52 6.36 -1.72 1.31
N SER A 53 6.88 -1.25 0.18
CA SER A 53 8.32 -1.38 -0.16
C SER A 53 8.99 -0.01 -0.13
N TYR A 54 10.15 0.07 0.53
CA TYR A 54 10.92 1.32 0.66
C TYR A 54 12.41 1.03 0.87
N PHE A 55 13.25 2.05 0.69
CA PHE A 55 14.67 1.99 1.05
C PHE A 55 14.89 2.50 2.46
N ASN A 56 15.58 1.73 3.30
CA ASN A 56 16.02 2.12 4.64
C ASN A 56 17.47 2.60 4.56
N GLN A 57 17.69 3.88 4.87
CA GLN A 57 19.00 4.53 4.80
C GLN A 57 19.97 4.09 5.89
N GLU A 58 19.48 3.77 7.08
CA GLU A 58 20.32 3.35 8.21
C GLU A 58 20.93 1.97 7.92
N LYS A 59 20.10 1.07 7.42
CA LYS A 59 20.47 -0.32 7.13
C LYS A 59 20.96 -0.54 5.69
N LYS A 60 20.99 0.53 4.88
CA LYS A 60 21.45 0.55 3.48
C LYS A 60 20.81 -0.56 2.62
N GLY A 61 19.51 -0.77 2.79
CA GLY A 61 18.81 -1.88 2.14
C GLY A 61 17.33 -1.62 1.88
N TYR A 62 16.76 -2.44 1.01
CA TYR A 62 15.33 -2.45 0.74
C TYR A 62 14.58 -3.24 1.81
N TYR A 63 13.47 -2.68 2.28
CA TYR A 63 12.59 -3.25 3.29
C TYR A 63 11.18 -3.40 2.74
N HIS A 64 10.51 -4.45 3.20
CA HIS A 64 9.17 -4.82 2.78
C HIS A 64 8.33 -5.11 4.03
N LEU A 65 7.32 -4.28 4.28
CA LEU A 65 6.38 -4.47 5.38
C LEU A 65 5.08 -5.03 4.81
N ARG A 66 4.65 -6.17 5.32
CA ARG A 66 3.33 -6.71 4.99
C ARG A 66 2.28 -6.04 5.85
N VAL A 67 1.13 -5.79 5.26
CA VAL A 67 -0.04 -5.28 5.98
C VAL A 67 -1.26 -6.09 5.56
N GLY A 68 -2.17 -6.29 6.49
CA GLY A 68 -3.41 -7.01 6.26
C GLY A 68 -4.57 -6.39 7.02
N PHE A 69 -5.77 -6.55 6.50
CA PHE A 69 -6.98 -6.03 7.11
C PHE A 69 -7.58 -7.05 8.07
N LYS A 70 -7.54 -6.76 9.38
CA LYS A 70 -8.00 -7.64 10.45
C LYS A 70 -8.59 -6.78 11.57
N ASP A 71 -9.65 -7.26 12.20
CA ASP A 71 -10.35 -6.56 13.28
C ASP A 71 -10.83 -5.14 12.88
N ASN A 72 -11.33 -5.00 11.65
CA ASN A 72 -11.81 -3.74 11.03
C ASN A 72 -10.73 -2.68 10.74
N GLU A 73 -9.44 -3.03 10.78
CA GLU A 73 -8.36 -2.09 10.47
C GLU A 73 -7.20 -2.74 9.70
N TRP A 74 -6.45 -1.93 8.94
CA TRP A 74 -5.16 -2.34 8.40
C TRP A 74 -4.11 -2.32 9.51
N GLN A 75 -3.38 -3.42 9.66
CA GLN A 75 -2.31 -3.57 10.63
C GLN A 75 -1.08 -4.24 10.01
N LEU A 76 0.09 -4.08 10.65
CA LEU A 76 1.31 -4.78 10.24
C LEU A 76 1.11 -6.30 10.38
N ALA A 77 1.44 -7.03 9.33
CA ALA A 77 1.42 -8.48 9.31
C ALA A 77 2.84 -9.03 9.53
N PRO A 78 2.95 -10.29 10.01
CA PRO A 78 4.24 -10.95 10.19
C PRO A 78 5.11 -11.00 8.92
N SER A 79 6.42 -10.97 9.10
CA SER A 79 7.38 -10.98 7.99
C SER A 79 7.65 -12.38 7.43
N THR A 80 7.46 -13.43 8.23
CA THR A 80 7.63 -14.81 7.78
C THR A 80 6.40 -15.24 6.95
N ASN A 81 6.57 -16.11 5.97
CA ASN A 81 5.46 -16.54 5.11
C ASN A 81 4.42 -17.34 5.91
N GLU A 82 4.88 -18.26 6.75
CA GLU A 82 4.02 -19.13 7.57
C GLU A 82 3.11 -18.31 8.50
N GLU A 83 3.67 -17.38 9.28
CA GLU A 83 2.88 -16.54 10.18
C GLU A 83 1.99 -15.56 9.42
N ALA A 84 2.42 -15.07 8.25
CA ALA A 84 1.61 -14.21 7.39
C ALA A 84 0.39 -14.96 6.82
N GLU A 85 0.55 -16.21 6.41
CA GLU A 85 -0.54 -17.06 5.95
C GLU A 85 -1.54 -17.35 7.07
N GLU A 86 -1.06 -17.60 8.29
CA GLU A 86 -1.94 -17.75 9.46
C GLU A 86 -2.69 -16.47 9.81
N PHE A 87 -2.00 -15.33 9.74
CA PHE A 87 -2.61 -14.02 9.91
C PHE A 87 -3.76 -13.82 8.91
N VAL A 88 -3.54 -14.13 7.64
CA VAL A 88 -4.55 -14.00 6.57
C VAL A 88 -5.74 -14.91 6.82
N LYS A 89 -5.53 -16.16 7.23
CA LYS A 89 -6.65 -17.09 7.53
C LYS A 89 -7.58 -16.51 8.58
N LYS A 90 -7.04 -15.87 9.62
CA LYS A 90 -7.82 -15.20 10.67
C LYS A 90 -8.50 -13.93 10.15
N ALA A 91 -7.79 -13.14 9.34
CA ALA A 91 -8.29 -11.91 8.74
C ALA A 91 -9.45 -12.14 7.76
N GLN A 92 -9.31 -13.11 6.84
CA GLN A 92 -10.28 -13.39 5.79
C GLN A 92 -11.57 -14.07 6.29
N ALA A 93 -11.51 -14.77 7.43
CA ALA A 93 -12.68 -15.39 8.05
C ALA A 93 -13.79 -14.38 8.35
N VAL A 94 -13.42 -13.11 8.58
CA VAL A 94 -14.36 -12.03 8.94
C VAL A 94 -14.97 -11.35 7.71
N PHE A 95 -14.24 -11.23 6.59
CA PHE A 95 -14.65 -10.37 5.47
C PHE A 95 -14.98 -11.09 4.15
N LYS A 96 -14.94 -12.43 4.10
CA LYS A 96 -15.39 -13.26 2.95
C LYS A 96 -15.09 -12.67 1.56
N ASN A 97 -13.90 -12.08 1.39
CA ASN A 97 -13.36 -11.48 0.15
C ASN A 97 -13.72 -10.03 -0.20
N ALA A 98 -14.50 -9.29 0.61
CA ALA A 98 -14.81 -7.88 0.35
C ALA A 98 -14.37 -7.00 1.53
N LEU A 99 -13.50 -6.04 1.26
CA LEU A 99 -13.13 -5.02 2.25
C LEU A 99 -14.29 -4.02 2.42
N PRO A 100 -14.49 -3.45 3.62
CA PRO A 100 -15.39 -2.32 3.81
C PRO A 100 -15.03 -1.15 2.88
N GLU A 101 -16.01 -0.39 2.40
CA GLU A 101 -15.80 0.69 1.42
C GLU A 101 -14.73 1.71 1.86
N ASN A 102 -14.72 2.03 3.15
CA ASN A 102 -13.77 2.97 3.77
C ASN A 102 -12.54 2.30 4.39
N SER A 103 -12.23 1.05 4.03
CA SER A 103 -11.04 0.36 4.55
C SER A 103 -9.74 1.09 4.24
N TYR A 104 -9.70 1.91 3.17
CA TYR A 104 -8.56 2.74 2.82
C TYR A 104 -8.19 3.74 3.93
N GLU A 105 -9.15 4.25 4.71
CA GLU A 105 -8.89 5.22 5.78
C GLU A 105 -7.93 4.64 6.83
N SER A 106 -8.21 3.43 7.31
CA SER A 106 -7.32 2.74 8.25
C SER A 106 -5.94 2.42 7.65
N LEU A 107 -5.84 2.24 6.32
CA LEU A 107 -4.54 2.09 5.67
C LEU A 107 -3.75 3.39 5.67
N LEU A 108 -4.40 4.53 5.44
CA LEU A 108 -3.77 5.85 5.48
C LEU A 108 -3.25 6.16 6.89
N HIS A 109 -4.03 5.85 7.92
CA HIS A 109 -3.57 5.95 9.32
C HIS A 109 -2.35 5.05 9.57
N LEU A 110 -2.42 3.77 9.19
CA LEU A 110 -1.28 2.87 9.35
C LEU A 110 -0.01 3.41 8.65
N LEU A 111 -0.14 3.94 7.43
CA LEU A 111 0.98 4.50 6.67
C LEU A 111 1.58 5.72 7.38
N THR A 112 0.75 6.68 7.76
CA THR A 112 1.18 7.93 8.39
C THR A 112 1.77 7.70 9.79
N ASP A 113 1.16 6.85 10.61
CA ASP A 113 1.69 6.44 11.92
C ASP A 113 3.04 5.70 11.80
N ASN A 114 3.25 4.99 10.69
CA ASN A 114 4.53 4.38 10.37
C ASN A 114 5.48 5.33 9.62
N GLY A 115 5.21 6.63 9.57
CA GLY A 115 6.11 7.66 9.02
C GLY A 115 6.26 7.61 7.50
N PHE A 116 5.26 7.11 6.77
CA PHE A 116 5.19 7.22 5.32
C PHE A 116 4.46 8.50 4.93
N ASP A 117 5.19 9.43 4.33
CA ASP A 117 4.62 10.64 3.71
C ASP A 117 3.89 10.24 2.42
N LEU A 118 2.57 10.47 2.38
CA LEU A 118 1.70 10.07 1.28
C LEU A 118 2.10 10.71 -0.06
N SER A 119 2.56 11.97 -0.03
CA SER A 119 3.05 12.68 -1.21
C SER A 119 4.32 12.07 -1.83
N LYS A 120 4.97 11.14 -1.12
CA LYS A 120 6.22 10.46 -1.55
C LYS A 120 5.97 9.08 -2.14
N GLN A 121 4.72 8.62 -2.20
CA GLN A 121 4.37 7.36 -2.85
C GLN A 121 4.78 7.40 -4.33
N VAL A 122 5.30 6.28 -4.82
CA VAL A 122 5.47 6.03 -6.25
C VAL A 122 4.20 5.36 -6.74
N HIS A 123 3.48 6.01 -7.66
CA HIS A 123 2.22 5.49 -8.21
C HIS A 123 2.46 4.55 -9.40
N PRO A 124 1.64 3.49 -9.55
CA PRO A 124 1.64 2.65 -10.74
C PRO A 124 1.13 3.40 -11.96
N LYS A 125 1.62 3.03 -13.14
CA LYS A 125 0.89 3.33 -14.39
C LYS A 125 -0.40 2.50 -14.44
N PRO A 126 -1.40 2.87 -15.24
CA PRO A 126 -2.62 2.07 -15.41
C PRO A 126 -2.35 0.59 -15.76
N THR A 127 -1.30 0.30 -16.52
CA THR A 127 -0.87 -1.07 -16.88
C THR A 127 -0.20 -1.84 -15.75
N GLU A 128 0.26 -1.15 -14.70
CA GLU A 128 0.96 -1.72 -13.54
C GLU A 128 0.06 -1.77 -12.30
N SER A 129 -1.10 -1.09 -12.34
CA SER A 129 -2.09 -1.05 -11.27
C SER A 129 -2.71 -2.43 -11.07
N THR A 130 -3.06 -2.73 -9.82
CA THR A 130 -3.90 -3.89 -9.51
C THR A 130 -5.24 -3.80 -10.25
N ARG A 131 -5.74 -4.98 -10.64
CA ARG A 131 -7.10 -5.19 -11.15
C ARG A 131 -7.98 -5.90 -10.12
N THR A 132 -7.46 -6.15 -8.93
CA THR A 132 -8.18 -6.83 -7.85
C THR A 132 -9.30 -5.93 -7.35
N SER A 133 -10.55 -6.37 -7.53
CA SER A 133 -11.75 -5.56 -7.30
C SER A 133 -11.86 -4.96 -5.90
N ARG A 134 -11.37 -5.67 -4.86
CA ARG A 134 -11.38 -5.18 -3.48
C ARG A 134 -10.49 -3.96 -3.23
N TYR A 135 -9.60 -3.62 -4.17
CA TYR A 135 -8.73 -2.44 -4.09
C TYR A 135 -9.16 -1.31 -5.01
N SER A 136 -10.33 -1.42 -5.64
CA SER A 136 -10.82 -0.43 -6.62
C SER A 136 -11.05 0.98 -6.04
N SER A 137 -11.31 1.12 -4.74
CA SER A 137 -11.46 2.41 -4.05
C SER A 137 -10.14 3.07 -3.64
N TYR A 138 -9.01 2.37 -3.80
CA TYR A 138 -7.68 2.85 -3.40
C TYR A 138 -7.06 3.66 -4.53
N ILE A 139 -7.59 4.86 -4.77
CA ILE A 139 -7.25 5.74 -5.89
C ILE A 139 -6.48 6.99 -5.43
N GLU A 140 -5.90 7.71 -6.38
CA GLU A 140 -5.07 8.89 -6.10
C GLU A 140 -5.81 9.95 -5.28
N ASP A 141 -7.09 10.23 -5.59
CA ASP A 141 -7.90 11.24 -4.91
C ASP A 141 -8.04 11.01 -3.39
N VAL A 142 -8.03 9.74 -2.94
CA VAL A 142 -8.13 9.41 -1.50
C VAL A 142 -6.76 9.33 -0.83
N PHE A 143 -5.68 9.10 -1.59
CA PHE A 143 -4.30 9.09 -1.11
C PHE A 143 -3.63 10.46 -1.19
N ASP A 144 -4.33 11.49 -1.69
CA ASP A 144 -3.87 12.87 -1.59
C ASP A 144 -3.91 13.35 -0.13
N GLU A 145 -2.76 13.83 0.34
CA GLU A 145 -2.55 14.36 1.69
C GLU A 145 -3.48 15.55 1.98
N SER A 146 -3.86 16.32 0.95
CA SER A 146 -4.83 17.42 1.07
C SER A 146 -6.25 16.91 1.38
N SER A 147 -6.64 15.79 0.76
CA SER A 147 -7.90 15.10 1.02
C SER A 147 -7.92 14.45 2.39
N PHE A 148 -6.80 13.86 2.82
CA PHE A 148 -6.67 13.23 4.13
C PHE A 148 -6.73 14.26 5.26
N ASN A 149 -5.90 15.31 5.20
CA ASN A 149 -5.85 16.32 6.26
C ASN A 149 -7.18 17.08 6.41
N ASN A 150 -7.86 17.42 5.31
CA ASN A 150 -9.16 18.11 5.37
C ASN A 150 -10.28 17.25 5.99
N ARG A 151 -10.19 15.91 5.90
CA ARG A 151 -11.18 15.01 6.51
C ARG A 151 -10.97 14.84 8.03
N TYR A 152 -9.74 14.98 8.51
CA TYR A 152 -9.37 14.70 9.91
C TYR A 152 -8.91 15.92 10.71
N SER A 153 -8.78 17.11 10.10
CA SER A 153 -8.52 18.38 10.81
C SER A 153 -9.78 18.99 11.46
N LYS A 154 -10.86 18.21 11.62
CA LYS A 154 -12.11 18.58 12.30
C LYS A 154 -12.38 17.70 13.53
N LEU A 155 -11.34 17.32 14.27
CA LEU A 155 -11.44 16.77 15.62
C LEU A 155 -10.85 17.75 16.63
#